data_AF-A0A1H1EV22-F1
#
_entry.id   AF-A0A1H1EV22-F1
#
_cell.length_a   1.000
_cell.length_b   1.000
_cell.length_c   1.000
_cell.angle_alpha   90.00
_cell.angle_beta   90.00
_cell.angle_gamma   90.00
#
_symmetry.space_group_name_H-M   'P 1'
#
loop_
_entity.id
_entity.type
_entity.pdbx_description
1 polymer ?
#
loop_
_entity_poly.entity_id
_entity_poly.type
_entity_poly.pdbx_seq_one_letter_code
_entity_poly.pdbx_strand_id
1 'polypeptide(L)'
;MAQTSMLHVRLDNDTKEKAAAALSAMGLSMSDAVRLFLRRVVVDQAFPLELKVPNAETRAAMAEADDIARTRRARFAIGAELIADLEKNSGK
;
A
#
# COMPACT_ATOMS: atom_id res chain seq x y z
N MET A 1 30.81 13.66 -2.06
CA MET A 1 29.96 13.72 -3.28
C MET A 1 28.73 12.87 -3.03
N ALA A 2 27.54 13.32 -3.39
CA ALA A 2 26.33 12.52 -3.18
C ALA A 2 26.35 11.29 -4.12
N GLN A 3 26.13 10.09 -3.57
CA GLN A 3 25.96 8.91 -4.40
C GLN A 3 24.62 8.99 -5.14
N THR A 4 24.67 8.92 -6.47
CA THR A 4 23.49 8.89 -7.33
C THR A 4 23.28 7.49 -7.87
N SER A 5 22.04 7.02 -7.87
CA SER A 5 21.62 5.77 -8.53
C SER A 5 20.57 6.08 -9.60
N MET A 6 20.56 5.30 -10.68
CA MET A 6 19.58 5.41 -11.75
C MET A 6 18.43 4.43 -11.54
N LEU A 7 17.19 4.89 -11.79
CA LEU A 7 15.98 4.08 -11.74
C LEU A 7 15.49 3.83 -13.17
N HIS A 8 15.50 2.56 -13.60
CA HIS A 8 14.93 2.13 -14.88
C HIS A 8 13.56 1.48 -14.66
N VAL A 9 12.50 2.10 -15.17
CA VAL A 9 11.13 1.58 -15.11
C VAL A 9 10.61 1.38 -16.53
N ARG A 10 10.02 0.22 -16.81
CA ARG A 10 9.31 -0.01 -18.07
C ARG A 10 7.91 0.58 -17.97
N LEU A 11 7.52 1.36 -18.97
CA LEU A 11 6.16 1.83 -19.19
C LEU A 11 5.80 1.61 -20.65
N ASP A 12 4.51 1.46 -20.93
CA ASP A 12 4.00 1.56 -22.28
C ASP A 12 4.20 2.98 -22.84
N ASN A 13 4.33 3.07 -24.16
CA ASN A 13 4.66 4.33 -24.83
C ASN A 13 3.55 5.37 -24.68
N ASP A 14 2.28 4.94 -24.76
CA ASP A 14 1.11 5.83 -24.65
C ASP A 14 1.05 6.52 -23.27
N THR A 15 1.21 5.75 -22.19
CA THR A 15 1.27 6.29 -20.82
C THR A 15 2.46 7.21 -20.64
N LYS A 16 3.63 6.86 -21.18
CA LYS A 16 4.83 7.70 -21.11
C LYS A 16 4.61 9.07 -21.77
N GLU A 17 4.03 9.08 -22.97
CA GLU A 17 3.77 10.31 -23.72
C GLU A 17 2.72 11.19 -23.03
N LYS A 18 1.60 10.60 -22.61
CA LYS A 18 0.52 11.32 -21.90
C LYS A 18 0.99 11.90 -20.58
N ALA A 19 1.74 11.13 -19.79
CA ALA A 19 2.28 11.60 -18.51
C ALA A 19 3.31 12.72 -18.73
N ALA A 20 4.18 12.61 -19.74
CA ALA A 20 5.14 13.66 -20.04
C ALA A 20 4.46 14.97 -20.46
N ALA A 21 3.43 14.91 -21.29
CA ALA A 21 2.65 16.09 -21.69
C ALA A 21 1.93 16.73 -20.50
N ALA A 22 1.28 15.92 -19.65
CA ALA A 22 0.57 16.41 -18.47
C ALA A 22 1.52 17.08 -17.46
N LEU A 23 2.68 16.47 -17.17
CA LEU A 23 3.67 17.03 -16.26
C LEU A 23 4.32 18.30 -16.83
N SER A 24 4.61 18.32 -18.13
CA SER A 24 5.15 19.51 -18.81
C SER A 24 4.18 20.70 -18.73
N ALA A 25 2.87 20.46 -18.88
CA ALA A 25 1.86 21.48 -18.69
C ALA A 25 1.83 22.06 -17.26
N MET A 26 2.33 21.32 -16.27
CA MET A 26 2.51 21.76 -14.88
C MET A 26 3.91 22.34 -14.61
N GLY A 27 4.79 22.41 -15.61
CA GLY A 27 6.17 22.89 -15.46
C GLY A 27 7.12 21.88 -14.81
N LEU A 28 6.80 20.59 -14.82
CA LEU A 28 7.61 19.52 -14.22
C LEU A 28 8.17 18.58 -15.28
N SER A 29 9.43 18.16 -15.08
CA SER A 29 9.96 17.01 -15.82
C SER A 29 9.49 15.68 -15.23
N MET A 30 9.51 14.61 -16.03
CA MET A 30 9.23 13.25 -15.54
C MET A 30 10.12 12.88 -14.35
N SER A 31 11.40 13.25 -14.41
CA SER A 31 12.35 12.97 -13.33
C SER A 31 12.03 13.75 -12.05
N ASP A 32 11.54 14.99 -12.16
CA ASP A 32 11.14 15.78 -10.99
C ASP A 32 9.90 15.18 -10.32
N ALA A 33 8.91 14.76 -11.11
CA ALA A 33 7.72 14.08 -10.58
C ALA A 33 8.08 12.79 -9.83
N VAL A 34 8.95 11.95 -10.41
CA VAL A 34 9.41 10.70 -9.77
C VAL A 34 10.21 11.00 -8.49
N ARG A 35 11.08 12.01 -8.49
CA ARG A 35 11.82 12.44 -7.29
C ARG A 35 10.89 12.92 -6.19
N LEU A 36 9.90 13.74 -6.53
CA LEU A 36 8.89 14.24 -5.57
C LEU A 36 8.07 13.10 -4.97
N PHE A 37 7.61 12.17 -5.81
CA PHE A 37 6.87 10.99 -5.39
C PHE A 37 7.69 10.16 -4.37
N LEU A 38 8.92 9.79 -4.73
CA LEU A 38 9.77 8.98 -3.85
C LEU A 38 10.11 9.71 -2.54
N ARG A 39 10.31 11.03 -2.60
CA ARG A 39 10.55 11.83 -1.39
C ARG A 39 9.32 11.88 -0.49
N ARG A 40 8.10 11.94 -1.04
CA ARG A 40 6.87 11.90 -0.26
C ARG A 40 6.68 10.54 0.42
N VAL A 41 6.97 9.44 -0.28
CA VAL A 41 6.97 8.09 0.30
C VAL A 41 7.92 8.00 1.50
N VAL A 42 9.14 8.54 1.36
CA VAL A 42 10.14 8.51 2.44
C VAL A 42 9.70 9.36 3.63
N VAL A 43 9.16 10.55 3.40
CA VAL A 43 8.75 11.47 4.48
C VAL A 43 7.54 10.95 5.25
N ASP A 44 6.53 10.45 4.53
CA ASP A 44 5.27 10.04 5.17
C ASP A 44 5.26 8.58 5.62
N GLN A 45 6.23 7.77 5.18
CA GLN A 45 6.19 6.31 5.34
C GLN A 45 4.87 5.71 4.83
N ALA A 46 4.29 6.34 3.80
CA ALA A 46 3.00 5.98 3.24
C ALA A 46 2.99 6.17 1.73
N PHE A 47 2.07 5.47 1.05
CA PHE A 47 1.86 5.68 -0.37
C PHE A 47 1.10 7.01 -0.60
N PRO A 48 1.60 7.95 -1.43
CA PRO A 48 1.01 9.29 -1.60
C PRO A 48 -0.34 9.33 -2.32
N LEU A 49 -0.91 8.18 -2.67
CA LEU A 49 -2.22 8.04 -3.30
C LEU A 49 -3.06 7.11 -2.44
N GLU A 50 -4.36 7.39 -2.34
CA GLU A 50 -5.29 6.51 -1.64
C GLU A 50 -5.36 5.14 -2.34
N LEU A 51 -4.95 4.09 -1.62
CA LEU A 51 -5.11 2.72 -2.06
C LEU A 51 -6.55 2.27 -1.76
N LYS A 52 -7.44 2.36 -2.75
CA LYS A 52 -8.89 2.11 -2.56
C LYS A 52 -9.29 0.64 -2.58
N VAL A 53 -8.52 -0.22 -3.24
CA VAL A 53 -8.87 -1.64 -3.43
C VAL A 53 -7.91 -2.50 -2.61
N PRO A 54 -8.40 -3.20 -1.57
CA PRO A 54 -7.59 -4.16 -0.82
C PRO A 54 -7.07 -5.25 -1.75
N ASN A 55 -5.84 -5.72 -1.52
CA ASN A 55 -5.26 -6.79 -2.35
C ASN A 55 -5.98 -8.13 -2.13
N ALA A 56 -5.63 -9.16 -2.91
CA ALA A 56 -6.30 -10.46 -2.83
C ALA A 56 -6.24 -11.09 -1.43
N GLU A 57 -5.09 -10.98 -0.76
CA GLU A 57 -4.87 -11.49 0.59
C GLU A 57 -5.74 -10.76 1.62
N THR A 58 -5.75 -9.43 1.61
CA THR A 58 -6.61 -8.63 2.50
C THR A 58 -8.09 -8.93 2.27
N ARG A 59 -8.52 -9.10 1.02
CA ARG A 59 -9.91 -9.48 0.73
C ARG A 59 -10.26 -10.87 1.28
N ALA A 60 -9.35 -11.83 1.19
CA ALA A 60 -9.56 -13.16 1.76
C ALA A 60 -9.66 -13.10 3.29
N ALA A 61 -8.78 -12.35 3.96
CA ALA A 61 -8.83 -12.14 5.40
C ALA A 61 -10.13 -11.44 5.85
N MET A 62 -10.63 -10.47 5.07
CA MET A 62 -11.91 -9.82 5.35
C MET A 62 -13.09 -10.79 5.24
N ALA A 63 -13.12 -11.63 4.20
CA ALA A 63 -14.16 -12.65 4.05
C ALA A 63 -14.12 -13.69 5.19
N GLU A 64 -12.93 -14.10 5.62
CA GLU A 64 -12.76 -14.96 6.80
C GLU A 64 -13.30 -14.28 8.07
N ALA A 65 -12.97 -13.00 8.28
CA ALA A 65 -13.46 -12.23 9.42
C ALA A 65 -15.00 -12.11 9.43
N ASP A 66 -15.62 -11.89 8.27
CA ASP A 66 -17.08 -11.85 8.12
C ASP A 66 -17.74 -13.18 8.49
N ASP A 67 -17.12 -14.30 8.10
CA ASP A 67 -17.59 -15.65 8.44
C ASP A 67 -17.45 -15.96 9.93
N ILE A 68 -16.35 -15.55 10.57
CA ILE A 68 -16.14 -15.66 12.01
C ILE A 68 -17.18 -14.84 12.77
N ALA A 69 -17.45 -13.61 12.33
CA ALA A 69 -18.45 -12.73 12.93
C ALA A 69 -19.86 -13.32 12.81
N ARG A 70 -20.23 -13.86 11.64
CA ARG A 70 -21.53 -14.49 11.38
C ARG A 70 -21.75 -15.73 12.26
N THR A 71 -20.73 -16.56 12.42
CA THR A 71 -20.80 -17.81 13.18
C THR A 71 -20.59 -17.64 14.68
N ARG A 72 -20.32 -16.42 15.15
CA ARG A 72 -20.01 -16.07 16.56
C ARG A 72 -18.88 -16.92 17.17
N ARG A 73 -17.96 -17.44 16.35
CA ARG A 73 -16.94 -18.40 16.80
C ARG A 73 -15.82 -17.81 17.65
N ALA A 74 -15.64 -16.49 17.65
CA ALA A 74 -14.56 -15.82 18.37
C ALA A 74 -15.10 -14.61 19.15
N ARG A 75 -16.01 -14.83 20.10
CA ARG A 75 -16.47 -13.78 21.03
C ARG A 75 -15.76 -13.95 22.37
N PHE A 76 -15.19 -12.86 22.85
CA PHE A 76 -14.49 -12.81 24.13
C PHE A 76 -15.19 -11.80 25.04
N ALA A 77 -15.24 -12.07 26.34
CA ALA A 77 -15.87 -11.16 27.30
C ALA A 77 -14.94 -9.98 27.62
N ILE A 78 -13.62 -10.22 27.60
CA ILE A 78 -12.58 -9.24 27.92
C ILE A 78 -11.39 -9.36 26.96
N GLY A 79 -10.66 -8.26 26.76
CA GLY A 79 -9.50 -8.22 25.86
C GLY A 79 -8.38 -9.20 26.22
N ALA A 80 -8.23 -9.56 27.50
CA ALA A 80 -7.21 -10.52 27.95
C ALA A 80 -7.44 -11.93 27.38
N GLU A 81 -8.71 -12.36 27.28
CA GLU A 81 -9.07 -13.66 26.69
C GLU A 81 -8.77 -13.69 25.18
N LEU A 82 -9.05 -12.59 24.48
CA LEU A 82 -8.74 -12.43 23.06
C LEU A 82 -7.23 -12.55 22.81
N ILE A 83 -6.41 -11.81 23.57
CA ILE A 83 -4.94 -11.81 23.38
C ILE A 83 -4.37 -13.20 23.66
N ALA A 84 -4.83 -13.88 24.71
CA ALA A 84 -4.38 -15.23 25.05
C ALA A 84 -4.72 -16.26 23.94
N ASP A 85 -5.90 -16.14 23.31
CA ASP A 85 -6.26 -16.99 22.18
C ASP A 85 -5.41 -16.70 20.93
N LEU A 86 -5.16 -15.43 20.63
CA LEU A 86 -4.28 -15.03 19.53
C LEU A 86 -2.85 -15.54 19.71
N GLU A 87 -2.26 -15.42 20.90
CA GLU A 87 -0.92 -15.92 21.20
C GLU A 87 -0.82 -17.44 21.02
N LYS A 88 -1.85 -18.19 21.45
CA LYS A 88 -1.93 -19.64 21.28
C LYS A 88 -2.02 -20.05 19.80
N ASN A 89 -2.67 -19.21 18.98
CA ASN A 89 -2.92 -19.49 17.56
C ASN A 89 -1.88 -18.85 16.61
N SER A 90 -1.04 -17.92 17.08
CA SER A 90 0.00 -17.20 16.31
C SER A 90 1.20 -18.08 15.93
N GLY A 91 1.27 -19.33 16.38
CA GLY A 91 2.40 -20.23 16.20
C GLY A 91 2.29 -21.21 15.02
N LYS A 92 1.83 -20.77 13.85
CA LYS A 92 1.87 -21.56 12.61
C LYS A 92 2.53 -20.81 11.48
#